data_AF-A0A957TFQ4-F1
#
_entry.id   AF-A0A957TFQ4-F1
#
_cell.length_a   1.000
_cell.length_b   1.000
_cell.length_c   1.000
_cell.angle_alpha   90.00
_cell.angle_beta   90.00
_cell.angle_gamma   90.00
#
_symmetry.space_group_name_H-M   'P 1'
#
loop_
_entity.id
_entity.type
_entity.pdbx_description
1 polymer ?
#
loop_
_entity_poly.entity_id
_entity_poly.type
_entity_poly.pdbx_seq_one_letter_code
_entity_poly.pdbx_strand_id
1 'polypeptide(L)'
;MNSHSWNEIISKLPDPHFLQTYEWGQVKAKYGWVPYYAVWMEEQFSVFSHQSLVTDNWSLPAEPVVAAALVLKRTAFRRFSIFYAPKGPLMDWKDDSLRKRVLDDLQSFAKKQGAIFLKLDPDVVLGRGVPVSVGEVTENSGQAVRSDLRRRGWVESSDQIQFRNTVMVDLSASEEEILMRMKQKTRYNVRLAEKKGVTVRVGTLEDLPALYKM
;
A
#
# COMPACT_ATOMS: atom_id res chain seq x y z
N MET A 1 0.25 -19.05 7.06
CA MET A 1 -0.72 -17.96 6.82
C MET A 1 -1.14 -18.02 5.37
N ASN A 2 -2.42 -18.23 5.11
CA ASN A 2 -2.99 -18.31 3.76
C ASN A 2 -3.43 -16.91 3.27
N SER A 3 -3.81 -16.81 2.00
CA SER A 3 -4.21 -15.55 1.36
C SER A 3 -5.41 -14.89 2.05
N HIS A 4 -6.42 -15.70 2.40
CA HIS A 4 -7.66 -15.22 2.99
C HIS A 4 -7.42 -14.53 4.34
N SER A 5 -6.69 -15.19 5.25
CA SER A 5 -6.42 -14.63 6.58
C SER A 5 -5.60 -13.34 6.51
N TRP A 6 -4.61 -13.24 5.61
CA TRP A 6 -3.82 -12.01 5.46
C TRP A 6 -4.66 -10.85 4.90
N ASN A 7 -5.41 -11.11 3.82
CA ASN A 7 -6.21 -10.08 3.19
C ASN A 7 -7.36 -9.59 4.09
N GLU A 8 -7.92 -10.47 4.93
CA GLU A 8 -8.90 -10.10 5.96
C GLU A 8 -8.30 -9.25 7.08
N ILE A 9 -7.04 -9.51 7.49
CA ILE A 9 -6.34 -8.67 8.47
C ILE A 9 -6.16 -7.26 7.92
N ILE A 10 -5.57 -7.13 6.73
CA ILE A 10 -5.23 -5.81 6.20
C ILE A 10 -6.46 -4.99 5.83
N SER A 11 -7.58 -5.62 5.44
CA SER A 11 -8.81 -4.91 5.08
C SER A 11 -9.48 -4.20 6.26
N LYS A 12 -9.14 -4.59 7.49
CA LYS A 12 -9.64 -3.97 8.73
C LYS A 12 -8.75 -2.82 9.23
N LEU A 13 -7.57 -2.63 8.62
CA LEU A 13 -6.64 -1.56 8.98
C LEU A 13 -6.94 -0.26 8.21
N PRO A 14 -6.47 0.91 8.70
CA PRO A 14 -6.59 2.16 7.96
C PRO A 14 -5.93 2.09 6.58
N ASP A 15 -6.60 2.67 5.58
CA ASP A 15 -6.11 2.84 4.21
C ASP A 15 -5.52 1.54 3.60
N PRO A 16 -6.27 0.43 3.53
CA PRO A 16 -5.77 -0.82 3.00
C PRO A 16 -5.35 -0.66 1.53
N HIS A 17 -4.19 -1.22 1.16
CA HIS A 17 -3.62 -1.02 -0.16
C HIS A 17 -3.43 -2.34 -0.93
N PHE A 18 -3.75 -2.35 -2.23
CA PHE A 18 -3.57 -3.52 -3.10
C PHE A 18 -2.14 -4.08 -3.08
N LEU A 19 -1.13 -3.21 -3.03
CA LEU A 19 0.29 -3.60 -2.95
C LEU A 19 0.69 -4.24 -1.62
N GLN A 20 -0.20 -4.26 -0.62
CA GLN A 20 -0.02 -4.98 0.63
C GLN A 20 -0.74 -6.33 0.64
N THR A 21 -1.47 -6.70 -0.41
CA THR A 21 -2.19 -7.99 -0.51
C THR A 21 -1.25 -9.19 -0.59
N TYR A 22 -1.78 -10.35 -0.23
CA TYR A 22 -1.06 -11.61 -0.33
C TYR A 22 -0.62 -11.90 -1.77
N GLU A 23 -1.53 -11.71 -2.73
CA GLU A 23 -1.35 -11.94 -4.16
C GLU A 23 -0.21 -11.07 -4.71
N TRP A 24 -0.11 -9.81 -4.27
CA TRP A 24 1.02 -8.97 -4.64
C TRP A 24 2.35 -9.56 -4.17
N GLY A 25 2.41 -10.06 -2.94
CA GLY A 25 3.56 -10.79 -2.43
C GLY A 25 3.94 -11.99 -3.31
N GLN A 26 2.95 -12.77 -3.75
CA GLN A 26 3.15 -13.92 -4.64
C GLN A 26 3.64 -13.52 -6.04
N VAL A 27 3.08 -12.45 -6.61
CA VAL A 27 3.56 -11.89 -7.89
C VAL A 27 5.02 -11.50 -7.76
N LYS A 28 5.41 -10.78 -6.70
CA LYS A 28 6.80 -10.37 -6.47
C LYS A 28 7.71 -11.57 -6.20
N ALA A 29 7.21 -12.61 -5.56
CA ALA A 29 7.96 -13.85 -5.30
C ALA A 29 8.44 -14.52 -6.60
N LYS A 30 7.61 -14.53 -7.65
CA LYS A 30 7.99 -15.03 -8.98
C LYS A 30 9.19 -14.28 -9.60
N TYR A 31 9.46 -13.06 -9.15
CA TYR A 31 10.53 -12.20 -9.63
C TYR A 31 11.66 -12.02 -8.60
N GLY A 32 11.90 -13.02 -7.76
CA GLY A 32 13.07 -13.10 -6.87
C GLY A 32 12.96 -12.26 -5.60
N TRP A 33 11.76 -11.83 -5.22
CA TRP A 33 11.51 -11.25 -3.90
C TRP A 33 11.07 -12.35 -2.91
N VAL A 34 11.33 -12.15 -1.62
CA VAL A 34 10.84 -13.02 -0.55
C VAL A 34 9.85 -12.21 0.28
N PRO A 35 8.56 -12.56 0.31
CA PRO A 35 7.56 -11.85 1.10
C PRO A 35 7.65 -12.25 2.58
N TYR A 36 7.73 -11.24 3.43
CA TYR A 36 7.53 -11.32 4.88
C TYR A 36 6.24 -10.59 5.23
N TYR A 37 5.42 -11.21 6.07
CA TYR A 37 4.15 -10.68 6.51
C TYR A 37 4.26 -10.36 7.99
N ALA A 38 4.38 -9.07 8.29
CA ALA A 38 4.54 -8.54 9.63
C ALA A 38 3.18 -8.12 10.21
N VAL A 39 2.91 -8.46 11.46
CA VAL A 39 1.67 -8.17 12.18
C VAL A 39 1.99 -7.66 13.58
N TRP A 40 1.31 -6.58 13.97
CA TRP A 40 1.36 -6.03 15.32
C TRP A 40 0.00 -6.16 15.99
N MET A 41 0.01 -6.79 17.16
CA MET A 41 -1.08 -6.80 18.15
C MET A 41 -0.67 -5.86 19.30
N GLU A 42 -1.58 -5.59 20.23
CA GLU A 42 -1.33 -4.62 21.33
C GLU A 42 -0.04 -4.89 22.09
N GLU A 43 0.33 -6.14 22.32
CA GLU A 43 1.57 -6.49 23.06
C GLU A 43 2.58 -7.29 22.24
N GLN A 44 2.21 -7.78 21.05
CA GLN A 44 3.05 -8.70 20.28
C GLN A 44 3.37 -8.19 18.86
N PHE A 45 4.60 -8.44 18.42
CA PHE A 45 5.04 -8.29 17.02
C PHE A 45 5.44 -9.67 16.47
N SER A 46 4.85 -10.07 15.34
CA SER A 46 5.12 -11.35 14.68
C SER A 46 5.42 -11.15 13.19
N VAL A 47 6.32 -11.98 12.64
CA VAL A 47 6.64 -11.99 11.21
C VAL A 47 6.56 -13.39 10.65
N PHE A 48 5.82 -13.56 9.57
CA PHE A 48 5.65 -14.83 8.86
C PHE A 48 6.34 -14.78 7.50
N SER A 49 6.91 -15.90 7.05
CA SER A 49 7.44 -16.04 5.69
C SER A 49 7.18 -17.44 5.17
N HIS A 50 7.02 -17.56 3.84
CA HIS A 50 6.75 -18.83 3.17
C HIS A 50 7.93 -19.82 3.16
N GLN A 51 9.10 -19.44 3.68
CA GLN A 51 10.27 -20.33 3.73
C GLN A 51 10.29 -21.29 4.93
N SER A 52 9.30 -21.22 5.83
CA SER A 52 9.11 -22.23 6.87
C SER A 52 8.00 -23.19 6.44
N LEU A 53 8.29 -24.49 6.38
CA LEU A 53 7.37 -25.60 6.05
C LEU A 53 6.21 -25.78 7.06
N VAL A 54 5.87 -24.73 7.80
CA VAL A 54 4.85 -24.70 8.85
C VAL A 54 3.93 -23.51 8.56
N THR A 55 3.10 -23.59 7.51
CA THR A 55 2.21 -22.49 7.14
C THR A 55 0.72 -22.83 7.08
N ASP A 56 0.32 -24.04 7.44
CA ASP A 56 -1.07 -24.47 7.27
C ASP A 56 -1.97 -24.22 8.49
N ASN A 57 -1.42 -23.94 9.67
CA ASN A 57 -2.21 -23.76 10.91
C ASN A 57 -2.13 -22.35 11.53
N TRP A 58 -1.88 -21.30 10.74
CA TRP A 58 -2.05 -19.93 11.26
C TRP A 58 -3.51 -19.51 11.14
N SER A 59 -4.22 -19.48 12.27
CA SER A 59 -5.54 -18.87 12.42
C SER A 59 -5.41 -17.35 12.60
N LEU A 60 -6.50 -16.63 12.34
CA LEU A 60 -6.58 -15.21 12.70
C LEU A 60 -6.23 -15.05 14.19
N PRO A 61 -5.42 -14.04 14.55
CA PRO A 61 -5.13 -13.78 15.96
C PRO A 61 -6.43 -13.49 16.71
N ALA A 62 -6.49 -13.96 17.97
CA ALA A 62 -7.62 -13.68 18.85
C ALA A 62 -7.64 -12.20 19.30
N GLU A 63 -6.47 -11.57 19.32
CA GLU A 63 -6.29 -10.16 19.64
C GLU A 63 -6.42 -9.26 18.42
N PRO A 64 -6.88 -8.00 18.59
CA PRO A 64 -6.99 -7.04 17.52
C PRO A 64 -5.62 -6.73 16.91
N VAL A 65 -5.53 -6.81 15.59
CA VAL A 65 -4.36 -6.34 14.84
C VAL A 65 -4.43 -4.83 14.71
N VAL A 66 -3.38 -4.15 15.18
CA VAL A 66 -3.27 -2.68 15.17
C VAL A 66 -2.40 -2.16 14.02
N ALA A 67 -1.52 -3.00 13.47
CA ALA A 67 -0.76 -2.70 12.26
C ALA A 67 -0.36 -3.97 11.50
N ALA A 68 -0.09 -3.82 10.20
CA ALA A 68 0.45 -4.90 9.38
C ALA A 68 1.36 -4.36 8.26
N ALA A 69 2.29 -5.18 7.79
CA ALA A 69 3.11 -4.87 6.63
C ALA A 69 3.53 -6.12 5.84
N LEU A 70 3.23 -6.13 4.54
CA LEU A 70 3.96 -6.93 3.57
C LEU A 70 5.31 -6.25 3.30
N VAL A 71 6.38 -6.91 3.73
CA VAL A 71 7.76 -6.50 3.55
C VAL A 71 8.44 -7.44 2.56
N LEU A 72 8.89 -6.89 1.44
CA LEU A 72 9.54 -7.64 0.37
C LEU A 72 11.06 -7.56 0.55
N LYS A 73 11.70 -8.70 0.73
CA LYS A 73 13.16 -8.84 0.76
C LYS A 73 13.68 -9.20 -0.63
N ARG A 74 14.74 -8.56 -1.10
CA ARG A 74 15.51 -9.02 -2.26
C ARG A 74 16.98 -9.13 -1.90
N THR A 75 17.58 -10.28 -2.18
CA THR A 75 19.02 -10.47 -2.01
C THR A 75 19.73 -9.89 -3.23
N ALA A 76 20.65 -8.96 -3.01
CA ALA A 76 21.39 -8.29 -4.08
C ALA A 76 22.76 -8.94 -4.32
N PHE A 77 23.54 -9.16 -3.25
CA PHE A 77 24.87 -9.76 -3.33
C PHE A 77 25.26 -10.49 -2.04
N ARG A 78 25.55 -11.80 -2.13
CA ARG A 78 25.83 -12.69 -0.98
C ARG A 78 24.78 -12.56 0.14
N ARG A 79 25.20 -12.05 1.32
CA ARG A 79 24.36 -11.92 2.51
C ARG A 79 23.62 -10.58 2.60
N PHE A 80 23.87 -9.66 1.68
CA PHE A 80 23.25 -8.35 1.70
C PHE A 80 21.91 -8.36 0.99
N SER A 81 20.92 -7.74 1.64
CA SER A 81 19.56 -7.67 1.13
C SER A 81 19.02 -6.25 1.17
N ILE A 82 17.98 -6.00 0.40
CA ILE A 82 17.18 -4.77 0.44
C ILE A 82 15.77 -5.14 0.85
N PHE A 83 15.15 -4.29 1.67
CA PHE A 83 13.79 -4.48 2.16
C PHE A 83 12.92 -3.34 1.65
N TYR A 84 11.71 -3.68 1.21
CA TYR A 84 10.75 -2.71 0.70
C TYR A 84 9.33 -3.08 1.13
N ALA A 85 8.61 -2.17 1.79
CA ALA A 85 7.19 -2.33 2.11
C ALA A 85 6.36 -1.37 1.23
N PRO A 86 5.89 -1.82 0.05
CA PRO A 86 5.17 -0.97 -0.89
C PRO A 86 3.81 -0.51 -0.33
N LYS A 87 3.61 0.79 -0.14
CA LYS A 87 2.40 1.40 0.44
C LYS A 87 2.07 0.93 1.85
N GLY A 88 3.08 0.42 2.56
CA GLY A 88 2.98 0.02 3.96
C GLY A 88 4.04 0.72 4.83
N PRO A 89 4.05 0.44 6.14
CA PRO A 89 3.07 -0.34 6.91
C PRO A 89 1.67 0.28 6.90
N LEU A 90 0.66 -0.58 7.03
CA LEU A 90 -0.73 -0.22 7.26
C LEU A 90 -0.95 -0.07 8.76
N MET A 91 -1.26 1.14 9.21
CA MET A 91 -1.52 1.51 10.60
C MET A 91 -2.15 2.90 10.65
N ASP A 92 -2.69 3.30 11.80
CA ASP A 92 -2.98 4.71 12.04
C ASP A 92 -1.66 5.48 12.18
N TRP A 93 -1.24 6.12 11.09
CA TRP A 93 -0.03 6.94 11.07
C TRP A 93 -0.09 8.17 11.97
N LYS A 94 -1.26 8.56 12.50
CA LYS A 94 -1.40 9.66 13.45
C LYS A 94 -1.03 9.26 14.88
N ASP A 95 -1.15 7.98 15.22
CA ASP A 95 -0.73 7.45 16.52
C ASP A 95 0.81 7.44 16.62
N ASP A 96 1.37 8.32 17.45
CA ASP A 96 2.82 8.44 17.66
C ASP A 96 3.43 7.21 18.35
N SER A 97 2.71 6.60 19.30
CA SER A 97 3.21 5.45 20.05
C SER A 97 3.26 4.21 19.17
N LEU A 98 2.19 3.97 18.40
CA LEU A 98 2.12 2.87 17.44
C LEU A 98 3.15 3.06 16.33
N ARG A 99 3.21 4.27 15.72
CA ARG A 99 4.20 4.59 14.69
C ARG A 99 5.62 4.35 15.17
N LYS A 100 5.94 4.79 16.40
CA LYS A 100 7.25 4.55 17.00
C LYS A 100 7.56 3.06 17.08
N ARG A 101 6.66 2.27 17.66
CA ARG A 101 6.85 0.84 17.84
C ARG A 101 7.03 0.11 16.51
N VAL A 102 6.14 0.34 15.55
CA VAL A 102 6.18 -0.31 14.22
C VAL A 102 7.48 0.00 13.49
N LEU A 103 7.92 1.27 13.50
CA LEU A 103 9.17 1.66 12.85
C LEU A 103 10.41 1.08 13.54
N ASP A 104 10.43 1.00 14.87
CA ASP A 104 11.53 0.44 15.64
C ASP A 104 11.65 -1.08 15.41
N ASP A 105 10.51 -1.78 15.39
CA ASP A 105 10.41 -3.22 15.13
C ASP A 105 10.82 -3.57 13.70
N LEU A 106 10.34 -2.82 12.71
CA LEU A 106 10.71 -3.02 11.30
C LEU A 106 12.20 -2.80 11.06
N GLN A 107 12.78 -1.75 11.64
CA GLN A 107 14.22 -1.49 11.55
C GLN A 107 15.03 -2.61 12.21
N SER A 108 14.61 -3.06 13.39
CA SER A 108 15.26 -4.15 14.13
C SER A 108 15.18 -5.46 13.36
N PHE A 109 14.03 -5.77 12.77
CA PHE A 109 13.84 -6.93 11.91
C PHE A 109 14.71 -6.87 10.65
N ALA A 110 14.71 -5.74 9.93
CA ALA A 110 15.52 -5.55 8.73
C ALA A 110 17.03 -5.69 9.03
N LYS A 111 17.51 -5.10 10.14
CA LYS A 111 18.90 -5.24 10.60
C LYS A 111 19.27 -6.69 10.90
N LYS A 112 18.42 -7.42 11.65
CA LYS A 112 18.63 -8.86 11.94
C LYS A 112 18.69 -9.71 10.68
N GLN A 113 17.96 -9.32 9.63
CA GLN A 113 17.94 -10.00 8.34
C GLN A 113 19.07 -9.60 7.37
N GLY A 114 19.99 -8.71 7.79
CA GLY A 114 21.11 -8.24 6.97
C GLY A 114 20.72 -7.29 5.84
N ALA A 115 19.66 -6.49 6.05
CA ALA A 115 19.26 -5.48 5.10
C ALA A 115 20.27 -4.31 5.08
N ILE A 116 20.69 -3.87 3.89
CA ILE A 116 21.45 -2.63 3.70
C ILE A 116 20.54 -1.43 3.96
N PHE A 117 19.31 -1.49 3.48
CA PHE A 117 18.28 -0.50 3.76
C PHE A 117 16.89 -1.13 3.79
N LEU A 118 15.99 -0.46 4.51
CA LEU A 118 14.55 -0.67 4.48
C LEU A 118 13.92 0.57 3.86
N LYS A 119 13.07 0.37 2.85
CA LYS A 119 12.31 1.44 2.18
C LYS A 119 10.83 1.27 2.44
N LEU A 120 10.16 2.38 2.73
CA LEU A 120 8.72 2.48 2.94
C LEU A 120 8.18 3.63 2.07
N ASP A 121 6.92 3.51 1.62
CA ASP A 121 6.19 4.56 0.90
C ASP A 121 4.69 4.53 1.25
N PRO A 122 4.34 4.65 2.56
CA PRO A 122 2.95 4.60 3.02
C PRO A 122 2.10 5.75 2.44
N ASP A 123 0.77 5.56 2.40
CA ASP A 123 -0.18 6.59 1.96
C ASP A 123 -0.46 7.65 3.03
N VAL A 124 0.62 8.30 3.52
CA VAL A 124 0.53 9.45 4.42
C VAL A 124 0.23 10.71 3.60
N VAL A 125 -0.98 11.24 3.75
CA VAL A 125 -1.40 12.47 3.07
C VAL A 125 -0.64 13.67 3.62
N LEU A 126 0.16 14.34 2.79
CA LEU A 126 0.90 15.55 3.15
C LEU A 126 0.13 16.84 2.85
N GLY A 127 -0.86 16.76 1.97
CA GLY A 127 -1.71 17.87 1.54
C GLY A 127 -2.71 17.42 0.47
N ARG A 128 -3.66 18.30 0.13
CA ARG A 128 -4.69 18.10 -0.89
C ARG A 128 -4.78 19.33 -1.78
N GLY A 129 -5.27 19.15 -3.01
CA GLY A 129 -5.38 20.20 -4.01
C GLY A 129 -4.31 20.08 -5.10
N VAL A 130 -4.29 21.05 -6.02
CA VAL A 130 -3.26 21.11 -7.08
C VAL A 130 -2.01 21.77 -6.48
N PRO A 131 -0.82 21.14 -6.57
CA PRO A 131 0.41 21.72 -6.04
C PRO A 131 0.64 23.13 -6.59
N VAL A 132 1.08 24.04 -5.73
CA VAL A 132 1.37 25.46 -6.06
C VAL A 132 0.13 26.25 -6.50
N SER A 133 -1.08 25.75 -6.20
CA SER A 133 -2.34 26.47 -6.47
C SER A 133 -2.92 27.10 -5.20
N VAL A 134 -3.81 28.09 -5.37
CA VAL A 134 -4.54 28.72 -4.27
C VAL A 134 -5.38 27.72 -3.46
N GLY A 135 -5.76 26.58 -4.06
CA GLY A 135 -6.50 25.51 -3.39
C GLY A 135 -5.63 24.44 -2.73
N GLU A 136 -4.31 24.62 -2.67
CA GLU A 136 -3.42 23.70 -1.95
C GLU A 136 -3.62 23.84 -0.44
N VAL A 137 -3.97 22.73 0.20
CA VAL A 137 -4.16 22.63 1.64
C VAL A 137 -3.13 21.67 2.19
N THR A 138 -2.33 22.13 3.16
CA THR A 138 -1.37 21.27 3.87
C THR A 138 -2.08 20.42 4.92
N GLU A 139 -1.68 19.15 5.04
CA GLU A 139 -2.19 18.22 6.04
C GLU A 139 -1.22 18.16 7.23
N ASN A 140 -1.56 18.84 8.34
CA ASN A 140 -0.68 18.96 9.51
C ASN A 140 -0.25 17.60 10.08
N SER A 141 -1.16 16.62 10.07
CA SER A 141 -0.88 15.27 10.57
C SER A 141 0.20 14.57 9.73
N GLY A 142 0.13 14.64 8.40
CA GLY A 142 1.16 14.11 7.52
C GLY A 142 2.50 14.87 7.62
N GLN A 143 2.46 16.19 7.84
CA GLN A 143 3.67 16.98 8.07
C GLN A 143 4.38 16.56 9.37
N ALA A 144 3.63 16.26 10.42
CA ALA A 144 4.16 15.74 11.68
C ALA A 144 4.85 14.39 11.48
N VAL A 145 4.21 13.47 10.76
CA VAL A 145 4.79 12.16 10.40
C VAL A 145 6.10 12.32 9.61
N ARG A 146 6.09 13.17 8.58
CA ARG A 146 7.31 13.45 7.78
C ARG A 146 8.45 14.00 8.65
N SER A 147 8.12 14.87 9.60
CA SER A 147 9.10 15.45 10.52
C SER A 147 9.65 14.41 11.50
N ASP A 148 8.80 13.52 12.02
CA ASP A 148 9.21 12.39 12.87
C ASP A 148 10.16 11.43 12.13
N LEU A 149 9.81 11.04 10.89
CA LEU A 149 10.68 10.20 10.06
C LEU A 149 12.07 10.82 9.88
N ARG A 150 12.15 12.12 9.55
CA ARG A 150 13.44 12.83 9.42
C ARG A 150 14.22 12.85 10.74
N ARG A 151 13.55 13.10 11.87
CA ARG A 151 14.18 13.10 13.21
C ARG A 151 14.77 11.74 13.57
N ARG A 152 14.12 10.66 13.13
CA ARG A 152 14.57 9.26 13.28
C ARG A 152 15.71 8.87 12.33
N GLY A 153 16.14 9.77 11.45
CA GLY A 153 17.19 9.50 10.47
C GLY A 153 16.70 8.80 9.19
N TRP A 154 15.40 8.71 8.95
CA TRP A 154 14.89 8.29 7.64
C TRP A 154 15.16 9.38 6.61
N VAL A 155 15.58 8.96 5.42
CA VAL A 155 15.94 9.85 4.32
C VAL A 155 14.96 9.64 3.17
N GLU A 156 14.57 10.73 2.51
CA GLU A 156 13.76 10.62 1.28
C GLU A 156 14.58 9.90 0.21
N SER A 157 14.00 8.85 -0.37
CA SER A 157 14.65 8.12 -1.46
C SER A 157 14.68 8.98 -2.72
N SER A 158 15.83 8.99 -3.41
CA SER A 158 15.97 9.56 -4.76
C SER A 158 15.09 8.85 -5.79
N ASP A 159 14.76 7.58 -5.53
CA ASP A 159 14.02 6.74 -6.45
C ASP A 159 12.52 6.78 -6.10
N GLN A 160 11.73 7.34 -7.00
CA GLN A 160 10.29 7.37 -6.86
C GLN A 160 9.66 6.12 -7.50
N ILE A 161 9.48 5.06 -6.70
CA ILE A 161 8.86 3.81 -7.17
C ILE A 161 7.34 3.99 -7.36
N GLN A 162 6.68 4.69 -6.44
CA GLN A 162 5.25 4.99 -6.48
C GLN A 162 5.02 6.48 -6.74
N PHE A 163 3.95 6.80 -7.47
CA PHE A 163 3.55 8.19 -7.67
C PHE A 163 3.11 8.82 -6.33
N ARG A 164 3.57 10.06 -6.10
CA ARG A 164 3.27 10.83 -4.88
C ARG A 164 1.89 11.50 -4.94
N ASN A 165 1.42 11.81 -6.14
CA ASN A 165 0.17 12.52 -6.36
C ASN A 165 -0.86 11.57 -6.95
N THR A 166 -1.99 11.42 -6.27
CA THR A 166 -3.11 10.57 -6.71
C THR A 166 -4.35 11.43 -6.84
N VAL A 167 -5.09 11.28 -7.95
CA VAL A 167 -6.41 11.87 -8.12
C VAL A 167 -7.43 10.91 -7.53
N MET A 168 -8.08 11.32 -6.44
CA MET A 168 -9.12 10.53 -5.78
C MET A 168 -10.50 11.03 -6.21
N VAL A 169 -11.36 10.10 -6.63
CA VAL A 169 -12.78 10.36 -6.92
C VAL A 169 -13.59 9.70 -5.81
N ASP A 170 -14.34 10.52 -5.07
CA ASP A 170 -15.26 10.04 -4.04
C ASP A 170 -16.52 9.44 -4.70
N LEU A 171 -16.75 8.15 -4.41
CA LEU A 171 -17.84 7.35 -4.95
C LEU A 171 -19.00 7.15 -3.96
N SER A 172 -19.00 7.87 -2.82
CA SER A 172 -20.07 7.75 -1.81
C SER A 172 -21.40 8.37 -2.22
N ALA A 173 -21.39 9.20 -3.27
CA ALA A 173 -22.55 9.89 -3.83
C ALA A 173 -23.27 9.06 -4.90
N SER A 174 -24.47 9.47 -5.29
CA SER A 174 -25.21 8.80 -6.38
C SER A 174 -24.49 8.97 -7.73
N GLU A 175 -24.78 8.08 -8.69
CA GLU A 175 -24.21 8.18 -10.05
C GLU A 175 -24.55 9.52 -10.72
N GLU A 176 -25.77 10.03 -10.52
CA GLU A 176 -26.21 11.33 -11.01
C GLU A 176 -25.40 12.47 -10.38
N GLU A 177 -25.18 12.42 -9.07
CA GLU A 177 -24.38 13.41 -8.36
C GLU A 177 -22.92 13.39 -8.81
N ILE A 178 -22.34 12.19 -8.98
CA ILE A 178 -20.98 12.00 -9.50
C ILE A 178 -20.86 12.58 -10.91
N LEU A 179 -21.83 12.28 -11.79
CA LEU A 179 -21.89 12.85 -13.13
C LEU A 179 -21.96 14.38 -13.08
N MET A 180 -22.80 14.94 -12.20
CA MET A 180 -22.97 16.39 -12.06
C MET A 180 -21.70 17.11 -11.57
N ARG A 181 -20.85 16.45 -10.78
CA ARG A 181 -19.52 16.97 -10.38
C ARG A 181 -18.54 17.10 -11.55
N MET A 182 -18.73 16.33 -12.63
CA MET A 182 -17.85 16.37 -13.80
C MET A 182 -18.02 17.66 -14.61
N LYS A 183 -16.98 18.09 -15.33
CA LYS A 183 -17.09 19.20 -16.31
C LYS A 183 -18.12 18.87 -17.39
N GLN A 184 -18.82 19.89 -17.91
CA GLN A 184 -19.87 19.72 -18.92
C GLN A 184 -19.42 18.89 -20.14
N LYS A 185 -18.21 19.14 -20.65
CA LYS A 185 -17.65 18.39 -21.78
C LYS A 185 -17.47 16.90 -21.46
N THR A 186 -17.09 16.58 -20.22
CA THR A 186 -16.96 15.18 -19.76
C THR A 186 -18.33 14.50 -19.77
N ARG A 187 -19.36 15.12 -19.18
CA ARG A 187 -20.73 14.59 -19.17
C ARG A 187 -21.28 14.38 -20.58
N TYR A 188 -21.01 15.33 -21.49
CA TYR A 188 -21.39 15.22 -22.89
C TYR A 188 -20.73 14.02 -23.58
N ASN A 189 -19.43 13.82 -23.38
CA ASN A 189 -18.70 12.72 -24.00
C ASN A 189 -19.14 11.33 -23.50
N VAL A 190 -19.46 11.21 -22.21
CA VAL A 190 -20.02 9.95 -21.65
C VAL A 190 -21.31 9.57 -22.39
N ARG A 191 -22.28 10.51 -22.46
CA ARG A 191 -23.56 10.28 -23.18
C ARG A 191 -23.35 10.07 -24.68
N LEU A 192 -22.37 10.73 -25.28
CA LEU A 192 -22.05 10.56 -26.69
C LEU A 192 -21.52 9.16 -26.99
N ALA A 193 -20.71 8.57 -26.10
CA ALA A 193 -20.21 7.21 -26.24
C ALA A 193 -21.37 6.20 -26.25
N GLU A 194 -22.32 6.34 -25.32
CA GLU A 194 -23.55 5.52 -25.27
C GLU A 194 -24.38 5.68 -26.56
N LYS A 195 -24.62 6.92 -27.00
CA LYS A 195 -25.35 7.19 -28.26
C LYS A 195 -24.66 6.59 -29.49
N LYS A 196 -23.33 6.48 -29.47
CA LYS A 196 -22.53 5.85 -30.53
C LYS A 196 -22.47 4.31 -30.43
N GLY A 197 -23.19 3.71 -29.48
CA GLY A 197 -23.26 2.25 -29.33
C GLY A 197 -22.04 1.64 -28.66
N VAL A 198 -21.25 2.42 -27.90
CA VAL A 198 -20.14 1.86 -27.12
C VAL A 198 -20.70 1.02 -25.98
N THR A 199 -20.22 -0.21 -25.84
CA THR A 199 -20.60 -1.15 -24.78
C THR A 199 -19.40 -1.54 -23.93
N VAL A 200 -19.64 -1.83 -22.65
CA VAL A 200 -18.63 -2.35 -21.71
C VAL A 200 -19.03 -3.73 -21.22
N ARG A 201 -18.02 -4.60 -21.01
CA ARG A 201 -18.17 -5.92 -20.40
C ARG A 201 -16.98 -6.24 -19.50
N VAL A 202 -17.15 -7.19 -18.59
CA VAL A 202 -16.02 -7.74 -17.82
C VAL A 202 -15.08 -8.47 -18.78
N GLY A 203 -13.79 -8.17 -18.68
CA GLY A 203 -12.74 -8.80 -19.48
C GLY A 203 -12.34 -10.17 -18.94
N THR A 204 -11.78 -11.02 -19.80
CA THR A 204 -11.18 -12.31 -19.46
C THR A 204 -9.69 -12.34 -19.82
N LEU A 205 -8.99 -13.43 -19.51
CA LEU A 205 -7.59 -13.61 -19.90
C LEU A 205 -7.41 -13.61 -21.43
N GLU A 206 -8.44 -13.96 -22.19
CA GLU A 206 -8.43 -13.95 -23.67
C GLU A 206 -8.35 -12.53 -24.24
N ASP A 207 -8.72 -11.51 -23.46
CA ASP A 207 -8.67 -10.12 -23.87
C ASP A 207 -7.27 -9.50 -23.69
N LEU A 208 -6.36 -10.14 -22.94
CA LEU A 208 -5.02 -9.60 -22.68
C LEU A 208 -4.22 -9.29 -23.97
N PRO A 209 -4.17 -10.17 -24.98
CA PRO A 209 -3.44 -9.86 -26.22
C PRO A 209 -3.98 -8.61 -26.95
N ALA A 210 -5.27 -8.32 -26.85
CA ALA A 210 -5.84 -7.09 -27.41
C ALA A 210 -5.42 -5.86 -26.61
N LEU A 211 -5.42 -5.95 -25.27
CA LEU A 211 -4.95 -4.88 -24.39
C LEU A 211 -3.48 -4.51 -24.65
N TYR A 212 -2.60 -5.50 -24.87
CA TYR A 212 -1.17 -5.26 -25.17
C TYR A 212 -0.91 -4.64 -26.56
N LYS A 213 -1.91 -4.61 -27.44
CA LYS A 213 -1.80 -3.96 -28.77
C LYS A 213 -2.24 -2.49 -28.76
N MET A 214 -2.97 -2.05 -27.73
CA MET A 214 -3.41 -0.67 -27.56
C MET A 214 -2.25 0.24 -27.15
#